data_AF-A0A7L8RRS1-F1
#
_entry.id   AF-A0A7L8RRS1-F1
#
_cell.length_a   1.000
_cell.length_b   1.000
_cell.length_c   1.000
_cell.angle_alpha   90.00
_cell.angle_beta   90.00
_cell.angle_gamma   90.00
#
_symmetry.space_group_name_H-M   'P 1'
#
loop_
_entity.id
_entity.type
_entity.pdbx_description
1 polymer ?
#
loop_
_entity_poly.entity_id
_entity_poly.type
_entity_poly.pdbx_seq_one_letter_code
_entity_poly.pdbx_strand_id
1 'polypeptide(L)'
;MAVDSRQTQNASILRRVAAIAIDALGILFVTQLILASLYLSTNGQVQGQTWFFVNLCGPANAGVLPPLEAGAFFIDDCSETVLGLPTARLLGTRNNDETRAPEYYYLNRQGGLVDGKIIVLDWLAFALLLVYRLIAEARGGATFGKRLAGLRVTSVNDTKQRRLPIARAVIRTAVLAPALALLLYSSFSFGLTLEPGDGAPAIWTRSRLGAGAIVPMVWLGILCASVLASRVALHDRIAGTIVLKAT
;
A
#
# COMPACT_ATOMS: atom_id res chain seq x y z
N MET A 1 3.12 33.96 29.17
CA MET A 1 3.80 32.67 28.96
C MET A 1 4.68 32.80 27.73
N ALA A 2 5.98 32.99 27.94
CA ALA A 2 6.95 33.14 26.86
C ALA A 2 7.10 31.80 26.14
N VAL A 3 6.54 31.73 24.92
CA VAL A 3 6.82 30.63 23.98
C VAL A 3 8.26 30.84 23.53
N ASP A 4 9.16 30.08 24.16
CA ASP A 4 10.59 30.10 23.90
C ASP A 4 10.84 29.89 22.40
N SER A 5 11.60 30.81 21.81
CA SER A 5 11.87 30.95 20.36
C SER A 5 12.64 29.77 19.75
N ARG A 6 12.89 28.72 20.54
CA ARG A 6 13.49 27.43 20.14
C ARG A 6 12.45 26.36 19.79
N GLN A 7 11.15 26.57 20.03
CA GLN A 7 10.17 25.48 20.07
C GLN A 7 9.46 25.13 18.74
N THR A 8 9.80 25.74 17.59
CA THR A 8 9.21 25.32 16.30
C THR A 8 10.16 25.38 15.12
N GLN A 9 11.29 24.64 15.15
CA GLN A 9 11.80 24.09 13.89
C GLN A 9 10.89 22.92 13.48
N ASN A 10 9.66 23.26 13.10
CA ASN A 10 8.74 22.31 12.52
C ASN A 10 9.40 21.77 11.26
N ALA A 11 9.65 20.47 11.24
CA ALA A 11 10.16 19.80 10.07
C ALA A 11 9.27 20.10 8.85
N SER A 12 9.90 20.50 7.75
CA SER A 12 9.19 20.80 6.50
C SER A 12 8.33 19.61 6.08
N ILE A 13 7.16 19.90 5.48
CA ILE A 13 6.22 18.88 5.00
C ILE A 13 6.95 17.88 4.08
N LEU A 14 7.83 18.37 3.22
CA LEU A 14 8.63 17.55 2.31
C LEU A 14 9.45 16.48 3.05
N ARG A 15 10.09 16.82 4.18
CA ARG A 15 10.85 15.85 4.98
C ARG A 15 9.95 14.80 5.62
N ARG A 16 8.74 15.18 6.03
CA ARG A 16 7.75 14.25 6.60
C ARG A 16 7.23 13.28 5.54
N VAL A 17 6.91 13.79 4.36
CA VAL A 17 6.48 12.98 3.20
C VAL A 17 7.60 12.04 2.75
N ALA A 18 8.83 12.55 2.60
CA ALA A 18 9.99 11.73 2.24
C ALA A 18 10.25 10.62 3.27
N ALA A 19 10.14 10.92 4.57
CA ALA A 19 10.28 9.91 5.62
C ALA A 19 9.25 8.77 5.49
N ILE A 20 7.98 9.12 5.25
CA ILE A 20 6.91 8.12 5.05
C ILE A 20 7.16 7.31 3.77
N ALA A 21 7.56 7.97 2.69
CA ALA A 21 7.88 7.31 1.44
C ALA A 21 9.02 6.30 1.61
N ILE A 22 10.12 6.68 2.26
CA ILE A 22 11.24 5.77 2.53
C ILE A 22 10.81 4.56 3.36
N ASP A 23 10.04 4.78 4.44
CA ASP A 23 9.50 3.68 5.25
C ASP A 23 8.63 2.74 4.41
N ALA A 24 7.74 3.30 3.58
CA ALA A 24 6.85 2.54 2.73
C ALA A 24 7.61 1.74 1.67
N LEU A 25 8.59 2.35 0.99
CA LEU A 25 9.46 1.67 0.01
C LEU A 25 10.18 0.48 0.63
N GLY A 26 10.77 0.66 1.82
CA GLY A 26 11.46 -0.41 2.52
C GLY A 26 10.54 -1.58 2.90
N ILE A 27 9.35 -1.28 3.42
CA ILE A 27 8.36 -2.31 3.77
C ILE A 27 7.81 -3.01 2.54
N LEU A 28 7.51 -2.27 1.47
CA LEU A 28 7.04 -2.84 0.22
C LEU A 28 8.08 -3.82 -0.35
N PHE A 29 9.36 -3.41 -0.39
CA PHE A 29 10.45 -4.27 -0.83
C PHE A 29 10.55 -5.57 -0.02
N VAL A 30 10.55 -5.47 1.32
CA VAL A 30 10.59 -6.65 2.20
C VAL A 30 9.36 -7.54 1.99
N THR A 31 8.17 -6.94 1.86
CA THR A 31 6.93 -7.69 1.63
C THR A 31 6.98 -8.44 0.30
N GLN A 32 7.53 -7.84 -0.75
CA GLN A 32 7.66 -8.51 -2.05
C GLN A 32 8.58 -9.74 -1.98
N LEU A 33 9.69 -9.66 -1.24
CA LEU A 33 10.56 -10.81 -1.04
C LEU A 33 9.84 -11.94 -0.28
N ILE A 34 9.04 -11.59 0.73
CA ILE A 34 8.23 -12.55 1.48
C ILE A 34 7.19 -13.19 0.55
N LEU A 35 6.45 -12.40 -0.24
CA LEU A 35 5.44 -12.90 -1.17
C LEU A 35 6.04 -13.80 -2.24
N ALA A 36 7.15 -13.41 -2.86
CA ALA A 36 7.85 -14.25 -3.84
C ALA A 36 8.29 -15.58 -3.21
N SER A 37 8.83 -15.55 -1.99
CA SER A 37 9.22 -16.77 -1.27
C SER A 37 8.02 -17.66 -0.93
N LEU A 38 6.90 -17.08 -0.52
CA LEU A 38 5.67 -17.81 -0.22
C LEU A 38 5.04 -18.40 -1.48
N TYR A 39 4.99 -17.63 -2.57
CA TYR A 39 4.50 -18.09 -3.86
C TYR A 39 5.29 -19.31 -4.36
N LEU A 40 6.63 -19.21 -4.33
CA LEU A 40 7.52 -20.29 -4.76
C LEU A 40 7.40 -21.54 -3.88
N SER A 41 7.27 -21.38 -2.55
CA SER A 41 7.18 -22.51 -1.61
C SER A 41 5.81 -23.16 -1.55
N THR A 42 4.74 -22.44 -1.89
CA THR A 42 3.35 -22.94 -1.86
C THR A 42 2.79 -23.26 -3.25
N ASN A 43 3.68 -23.35 -4.26
CA ASN A 43 3.31 -23.60 -5.65
C ASN A 43 2.26 -22.61 -6.21
N GLY A 44 2.24 -21.37 -5.72
CA GLY A 44 1.28 -20.34 -6.13
C GLY A 44 -0.06 -20.36 -5.39
N GLN A 45 -0.22 -21.12 -4.29
CA GLN A 45 -1.41 -21.02 -3.44
C GLN A 45 -1.46 -19.70 -2.66
N VAL A 46 -0.30 -19.21 -2.22
CA VAL A 46 -0.17 -17.88 -1.63
C VAL A 46 0.21 -16.91 -2.73
N GLN A 47 -0.65 -15.94 -2.97
CA GLN A 47 -0.43 -14.89 -3.96
C GLN A 47 -0.58 -13.53 -3.30
N GLY A 48 0.04 -12.53 -3.89
CA GLY A 48 -0.16 -11.17 -3.45
C GLY A 48 0.30 -10.18 -4.49
N GLN A 49 -0.51 -9.14 -4.64
CA GLN A 49 -0.21 -7.97 -5.43
C GLN A 49 0.22 -6.86 -4.47
N THR A 50 1.32 -6.19 -4.80
CA THR A 50 1.93 -5.13 -3.99
C THR A 50 2.29 -4.00 -4.95
N TRP A 51 2.72 -2.83 -4.49
CA TRP A 51 2.87 -1.65 -5.37
C TRP A 51 4.04 -1.72 -6.36
N PHE A 52 5.00 -2.62 -6.13
CA PHE A 52 6.20 -2.76 -6.98
C PHE A 52 6.18 -4.08 -7.72
N PHE A 53 5.39 -4.18 -8.77
CA PHE A 53 5.32 -5.37 -9.60
C PHE A 53 5.43 -4.97 -11.07
N VAL A 54 5.88 -5.93 -11.86
CA VAL A 54 5.79 -5.90 -13.31
C VAL A 54 4.73 -6.93 -13.67
N ASN A 55 3.66 -6.46 -14.30
CA ASN A 55 2.66 -7.35 -14.88
C ASN A 55 3.10 -7.75 -16.29
N LEU A 56 3.20 -9.05 -16.52
CA LEU A 56 3.56 -9.66 -17.80
C LEU A 56 2.40 -10.53 -18.24
N CYS A 57 1.62 -10.05 -19.20
CA CYS A 57 0.51 -10.79 -19.79
C CYS A 57 0.86 -11.28 -21.19
N GLY A 58 0.37 -12.47 -21.52
CA GLY A 58 0.45 -13.03 -22.86
C GLY A 58 -0.70 -14.00 -23.11
N PRO A 59 -0.91 -14.42 -24.37
CA PRO A 59 -2.00 -15.34 -24.69
C PRO A 59 -1.84 -16.66 -23.92
N ALA A 60 -2.92 -17.12 -23.31
CA ALA A 60 -2.91 -18.36 -22.53
C ALA A 60 -2.71 -19.59 -23.42
N ASN A 61 -1.89 -20.53 -22.93
CA ASN A 61 -1.71 -21.81 -23.60
C ASN A 61 -2.94 -22.71 -23.39
N ALA A 62 -3.39 -23.40 -24.44
CA ALA A 62 -4.65 -24.16 -24.47
C ALA A 62 -4.80 -25.27 -23.40
N GLY A 63 -3.73 -25.66 -22.69
CA GLY A 63 -3.76 -26.68 -21.64
C GLY A 63 -4.21 -26.21 -20.24
N VAL A 64 -4.49 -24.91 -20.08
CA VAL A 64 -4.76 -24.25 -18.77
C VAL A 64 -6.22 -23.83 -18.60
N LEU A 65 -7.04 -24.06 -19.63
CA LEU A 65 -8.36 -23.47 -19.74
C LEU A 65 -9.33 -24.06 -18.69
N PRO A 66 -9.89 -23.26 -17.76
CA PRO A 66 -11.06 -23.68 -16.99
C PRO A 66 -12.22 -23.99 -17.96
N PRO A 67 -13.29 -24.67 -17.52
CA PRO A 67 -14.51 -24.77 -18.31
C PRO A 67 -15.07 -23.36 -18.53
N LEU A 68 -14.63 -22.71 -19.60
CA LEU A 68 -15.07 -21.36 -19.94
C LEU A 68 -16.53 -21.43 -20.33
N GLU A 69 -17.32 -20.49 -19.82
CA GLU A 69 -18.66 -20.27 -20.36
C GLU A 69 -18.54 -20.02 -21.88
N ALA A 70 -19.47 -20.59 -22.65
CA ALA A 70 -19.50 -20.43 -24.10
C ALA A 70 -19.56 -18.93 -24.44
N GLY A 71 -18.46 -18.36 -24.96
CA GLY A 71 -18.38 -16.94 -25.33
C GLY A 71 -17.13 -16.17 -24.88
N ALA A 72 -16.17 -16.78 -24.19
CA ALA A 72 -14.87 -16.16 -23.93
C ALA A 72 -13.99 -16.17 -25.18
N PHE A 73 -13.58 -14.98 -25.64
CA PHE A 73 -12.83 -14.80 -26.90
C PHE A 73 -11.35 -14.49 -26.67
N PHE A 74 -10.99 -13.90 -25.53
CA PHE A 74 -9.60 -13.61 -25.17
C PHE A 74 -9.30 -14.16 -23.78
N ILE A 75 -8.16 -14.83 -23.68
CA ILE A 75 -7.71 -15.47 -22.46
C ILE A 75 -6.23 -15.15 -22.32
N ASP A 76 -5.93 -14.36 -21.30
CA ASP A 76 -4.59 -13.86 -21.04
C ASP A 76 -4.05 -14.49 -19.75
N ASP A 77 -2.84 -15.02 -19.84
CA ASP A 77 -2.06 -15.49 -18.71
C ASP A 77 -1.16 -14.36 -18.25
N CYS A 78 -1.56 -13.73 -17.15
CA CYS A 78 -0.88 -12.62 -16.53
C CYS A 78 -0.06 -13.12 -15.35
N SER A 79 1.24 -12.85 -15.38
CA SER A 79 2.14 -13.11 -14.26
C SER A 79 2.63 -11.79 -13.67
N GLU A 80 2.50 -11.67 -12.37
CA GLU A 80 3.08 -10.56 -11.64
C GLU A 80 4.44 -10.97 -11.10
N THR A 81 5.43 -10.14 -11.37
CA THR A 81 6.81 -10.42 -10.98
C THR A 81 7.45 -9.24 -10.29
N VAL A 82 8.40 -9.54 -9.40
CA VAL A 82 9.23 -8.56 -8.72
C VAL A 82 10.67 -9.00 -8.86
N LEU A 83 11.50 -8.16 -9.50
CA LEU A 83 12.88 -8.52 -9.84
C LEU A 83 12.96 -9.87 -10.58
N GLY A 84 11.97 -10.19 -11.41
CA GLY A 84 11.87 -11.44 -12.15
C GLY A 84 11.32 -12.64 -11.35
N LEU A 85 11.01 -12.48 -10.06
CA LEU A 85 10.39 -13.54 -9.25
C LEU A 85 8.87 -13.42 -9.26
N PRO A 86 8.12 -14.50 -9.55
CA PRO A 86 6.66 -14.44 -9.57
C PRO A 86 6.08 -14.30 -8.16
N THR A 87 5.11 -13.41 -8.01
CA THR A 87 4.34 -13.16 -6.77
C THR A 87 2.87 -13.48 -6.90
N ALA A 88 2.34 -13.41 -8.13
CA ALA A 88 0.99 -13.82 -8.48
C ALA A 88 0.94 -14.28 -9.93
N ARG A 89 -0.04 -15.13 -10.26
CA ARG A 89 -0.34 -15.52 -11.64
C ARG A 89 -1.84 -15.69 -11.78
N LEU A 90 -2.41 -15.07 -12.80
CA LEU A 90 -3.84 -14.91 -13.00
C LEU A 90 -4.16 -15.21 -14.46
N LEU A 91 -5.26 -15.92 -14.68
CA LEU A 91 -5.88 -16.08 -15.97
C LEU A 91 -7.03 -15.09 -16.08
N GLY A 92 -6.88 -14.07 -16.92
CA GLY A 92 -7.95 -13.16 -17.26
C GLY A 92 -8.76 -13.71 -18.42
N THR A 93 -10.08 -13.70 -18.32
CA THR A 93 -10.97 -14.03 -19.44
C THR A 93 -11.80 -12.81 -19.84
N ARG A 94 -11.93 -12.59 -21.14
CA ARG A 94 -12.75 -11.51 -21.71
C ARG A 94 -13.71 -12.05 -22.74
N ASN A 95 -14.97 -11.65 -22.58
CA ASN A 95 -16.04 -11.91 -23.54
C ASN A 95 -16.10 -10.75 -24.56
N ASN A 96 -16.61 -11.02 -25.76
CA ASN A 96 -16.89 -9.96 -26.75
C ASN A 96 -18.05 -9.05 -26.32
N ASP A 97 -18.82 -9.45 -25.32
CA ASP A 97 -19.88 -8.64 -24.72
C ASP A 97 -19.28 -7.70 -23.67
N GLU A 98 -19.07 -6.44 -24.05
CA GLU A 98 -18.53 -5.36 -23.20
C GLU A 98 -19.35 -5.13 -21.91
N THR A 99 -20.56 -5.70 -21.80
CA THR A 99 -21.39 -5.57 -20.61
C THR A 99 -21.00 -6.54 -19.49
N ARG A 100 -20.24 -7.60 -19.80
CA ARG A 100 -19.78 -8.58 -18.80
C ARG A 100 -18.42 -8.19 -18.24
N ALA A 101 -18.31 -8.25 -16.92
CA ALA A 101 -17.04 -8.02 -16.24
C ALA A 101 -16.04 -9.15 -16.59
N PRO A 102 -14.74 -8.83 -16.75
CA PRO A 102 -13.72 -9.86 -16.92
C PRO A 102 -13.66 -10.76 -15.69
N GLU A 103 -13.44 -12.06 -15.92
CA GLU A 103 -13.24 -13.03 -14.84
C GLU A 103 -11.75 -13.31 -14.67
N TYR A 104 -11.33 -13.48 -13.43
CA TYR A 104 -9.95 -13.76 -13.08
C TYR A 104 -9.85 -15.06 -12.29
N TYR A 105 -9.02 -15.97 -12.77
CA TYR A 105 -8.74 -17.25 -12.10
C TYR A 105 -7.30 -17.28 -11.62
N TYR A 106 -7.07 -17.68 -10.38
CA TYR A 106 -5.71 -17.80 -9.86
C TYR A 106 -5.04 -19.05 -10.41
N LEU A 107 -3.84 -18.85 -10.94
CA LEU A 107 -3.00 -19.92 -11.48
C LEU A 107 -1.87 -20.26 -10.51
N ASN A 108 -1.57 -21.55 -10.43
CA ASN A 108 -0.41 -22.07 -9.76
C ASN A 108 0.88 -21.71 -10.54
N ARG A 109 2.03 -22.05 -9.97
CA ARG A 109 3.32 -21.74 -10.60
C ARG A 109 3.49 -22.34 -12.00
N GLN A 110 2.95 -23.53 -12.25
CA GLN A 110 3.01 -24.22 -13.54
C GLN A 110 1.99 -23.67 -14.55
N GLY A 111 1.15 -22.72 -14.14
CA GLY A 111 0.08 -22.18 -14.96
C GLY A 111 -1.19 -23.02 -14.92
N GLY A 112 -1.28 -24.09 -14.14
CA GLY A 112 -2.57 -24.76 -13.91
C GLY A 112 -3.45 -23.96 -12.94
N LEU A 113 -4.74 -24.27 -12.86
CA LEU A 113 -5.59 -23.71 -11.81
C LEU A 113 -5.04 -24.11 -10.42
N VAL A 114 -5.21 -23.22 -9.44
CA VAL A 114 -4.84 -23.56 -8.06
C VAL A 114 -5.88 -24.53 -7.49
N ASP A 115 -5.47 -25.77 -7.29
CA ASP A 115 -6.28 -26.76 -6.58
C ASP A 115 -6.27 -26.46 -5.07
N GLY A 116 -7.35 -25.87 -4.56
CA GLY A 116 -7.58 -25.66 -3.14
C GLY A 116 -7.74 -24.20 -2.72
N LYS A 117 -7.43 -23.91 -1.45
CA LYS A 117 -7.65 -22.59 -0.85
C LYS A 117 -6.54 -21.63 -1.26
N ILE A 118 -6.89 -20.61 -2.03
CA ILE A 118 -6.00 -19.49 -2.36
C ILE A 118 -5.97 -18.52 -1.16
N ILE A 119 -4.77 -18.06 -0.82
CA ILE A 119 -4.55 -17.06 0.21
C ILE A 119 -3.96 -15.82 -0.46
N VAL A 120 -4.75 -14.75 -0.53
CA VAL A 120 -4.34 -13.46 -1.08
C VAL A 120 -3.82 -12.57 0.06
N LEU A 121 -2.60 -12.07 -0.10
CA LEU A 121 -1.86 -11.33 0.93
C LEU A 121 -1.59 -9.85 0.56
N ASP A 122 -2.47 -9.22 -0.21
CA ASP A 122 -2.32 -7.82 -0.64
C ASP A 122 -2.27 -6.83 0.54
N TRP A 123 -2.95 -7.17 1.64
CA TRP A 123 -2.97 -6.39 2.87
C TRP A 123 -1.69 -6.52 3.70
N LEU A 124 -0.81 -7.47 3.39
CA LEU A 124 0.37 -7.79 4.20
C LEU A 124 1.32 -6.60 4.30
N ALA A 125 1.56 -5.88 3.19
CA ALA A 125 2.42 -4.70 3.19
C ALA A 125 1.89 -3.61 4.11
N PHE A 126 0.56 -3.40 4.11
CA PHE A 126 -0.10 -2.44 4.99
C PHE A 126 0.07 -2.81 6.46
N ALA A 127 -0.23 -4.07 6.80
CA ALA A 127 -0.13 -4.56 8.17
C ALA A 127 1.32 -4.44 8.68
N LEU A 128 2.30 -4.86 7.88
CA LEU A 128 3.71 -4.74 8.21
C LEU A 128 4.12 -3.28 8.40
N LEU A 129 3.64 -2.37 7.55
CA LEU A 129 3.94 -0.94 7.68
C LEU A 129 3.39 -0.37 8.99
N LEU A 130 2.14 -0.66 9.34
CA LEU A 130 1.56 -0.19 10.60
C LEU A 130 2.31 -0.74 11.83
N VAL A 131 2.58 -2.05 11.83
CA VAL A 131 3.31 -2.71 12.93
C VAL A 131 4.72 -2.14 13.05
N TYR A 132 5.42 -2.00 11.94
CA TYR A 132 6.75 -1.41 11.88
C TYR A 132 6.76 0.02 12.46
N ARG A 133 5.84 0.88 12.01
CA ARG A 133 5.74 2.26 12.49
C ARG A 133 5.47 2.30 13.99
N LEU A 134 4.52 1.50 14.46
CA LEU A 134 4.17 1.41 15.88
C LEU A 134 5.38 1.02 16.73
N ILE A 135 6.07 -0.05 16.36
CA ILE A 135 7.23 -0.56 17.11
C ILE A 135 8.39 0.44 17.07
N ALA A 136 8.70 1.00 15.91
CA ALA A 136 9.83 1.92 15.74
C ALA A 136 9.60 3.24 16.49
N GLU A 137 8.37 3.78 16.47
CA GLU A 137 8.02 5.00 17.20
C GLU A 137 7.94 4.75 18.72
N ALA A 138 7.38 3.61 19.15
CA ALA A 138 7.32 3.26 20.57
C ALA A 138 8.72 3.05 21.19
N ARG A 139 9.61 2.34 20.49
CA ARG A 139 10.93 1.99 21.02
C ARG A 139 11.98 3.08 20.84
N GLY A 140 11.95 3.80 19.72
CA GLY A 140 13.02 4.70 19.31
C GLY A 140 12.59 6.14 19.03
N GLY A 141 11.28 6.45 19.11
CA GLY A 141 10.75 7.78 18.79
C GLY A 141 10.87 8.16 17.31
N ALA A 142 11.38 7.27 16.45
CA ALA A 142 11.55 7.55 15.03
C ALA A 142 11.66 6.25 14.23
N THR A 143 10.93 6.20 13.11
CA THR A 143 11.11 5.20 12.04
C THR A 143 12.43 5.42 11.29
N PHE A 144 12.83 4.47 10.46
CA PHE A 144 14.07 4.55 9.67
C PHE A 144 14.05 5.75 8.72
N GLY A 145 12.97 5.92 7.95
CA GLY A 145 12.77 7.07 7.09
C GLY A 145 12.76 8.38 7.86
N LYS A 146 12.17 8.42 9.06
CA LYS A 146 12.25 9.60 9.94
C LYS A 146 13.69 9.88 10.37
N ARG A 147 14.48 8.86 10.73
CA ARG A 147 15.90 9.04 11.08
C ARG A 147 16.70 9.60 9.91
N LEU A 148 16.50 9.06 8.70
CA LEU A 148 17.16 9.56 7.49
C LEU A 148 16.76 11.01 7.16
N ALA A 149 15.51 11.37 7.38
CA ALA A 149 15.02 12.74 7.21
C ALA A 149 15.43 13.69 8.36
N GLY A 150 16.17 13.19 9.37
CA GLY A 150 16.56 13.94 10.56
C GLY A 150 15.35 14.35 11.40
N LEU A 151 14.39 13.45 11.59
CA LEU A 151 13.13 13.67 12.30
C LEU A 151 13.00 12.74 13.50
N ARG A 152 12.38 13.26 14.55
CA ARG A 152 12.01 12.48 15.74
C ARG A 152 10.65 12.90 16.26
N VAL A 153 9.92 11.94 16.80
CA VAL A 153 8.64 12.12 17.50
C VAL A 153 8.89 12.16 18.99
N THR A 154 8.31 13.16 19.66
CA THR A 154 8.31 13.26 21.13
C THR A 154 6.92 13.58 21.65
N SER A 155 6.71 13.37 22.95
CA SER A 155 5.54 13.86 23.68
C SER A 155 5.55 15.39 23.74
N VAL A 156 4.38 16.03 23.67
CA VAL A 156 4.24 17.48 23.94
C VAL A 156 4.67 17.81 25.38
N ASN A 157 4.33 16.93 26.33
CA ASN A 157 4.55 17.15 27.76
C ASN A 157 5.99 16.83 28.19
N ASP A 158 6.73 16.07 27.37
CA ASP A 158 8.12 15.70 27.68
C ASP A 158 8.92 15.55 26.39
N THR A 159 9.58 16.65 26.02
CA THR A 159 10.42 16.74 24.82
C THR A 159 11.80 16.12 25.02
N LYS A 160 12.20 15.82 26.26
CA LYS A 160 13.49 15.21 26.58
C LYS A 160 13.45 13.69 26.41
N GLN A 161 12.29 13.06 26.64
CA GLN A 161 12.14 11.62 26.44
C GLN A 161 12.33 11.17 24.98
N ARG A 162 13.11 10.10 24.80
CA ARG A 162 13.42 9.47 23.49
C ARG A 162 12.42 8.44 23.03
N ARG A 163 11.59 7.95 23.96
CA ARG A 163 10.58 6.93 23.69
C ARG A 163 9.21 7.56 23.76
N LEU A 164 8.32 7.08 22.90
CA LEU A 164 6.92 7.46 22.96
C LEU A 164 6.17 6.40 23.78
N PRO A 165 5.29 6.79 24.72
CA PRO A 165 4.38 5.84 25.35
C PRO A 165 3.60 5.08 24.28
N ILE A 166 3.50 3.75 24.41
CA ILE A 166 2.88 2.87 23.41
C ILE A 166 1.46 3.35 23.07
N ALA A 167 0.66 3.74 24.07
CA ALA A 167 -0.70 4.26 23.86
C ALA A 167 -0.74 5.43 22.87
N ARG A 168 0.22 6.36 22.94
CA ARG A 168 0.29 7.51 22.02
C ARG A 168 0.76 7.09 20.63
N ALA A 169 1.67 6.13 20.54
CA ALA A 169 2.10 5.57 19.26
C ALA A 169 0.95 4.83 18.56
N VAL A 170 0.12 4.10 19.31
CA VAL A 170 -1.09 3.43 18.81
C VAL A 170 -2.09 4.47 18.29
N ILE A 171 -2.45 5.47 19.09
CA ILE A 171 -3.40 6.53 18.66
C ILE A 171 -2.91 7.21 17.38
N ARG A 172 -1.63 7.59 17.34
CA ARG A 172 -1.05 8.24 16.17
C ARG A 172 -1.11 7.36 14.93
N THR A 173 -0.78 6.07 15.07
CA THR A 173 -0.82 5.10 13.97
C THR A 173 -2.26 4.85 13.52
N ALA A 174 -3.21 4.75 14.44
CA ALA A 174 -4.63 4.56 14.16
C ALA A 174 -5.24 5.73 13.36
N VAL A 175 -4.86 6.97 13.67
CA VAL A 175 -5.32 8.15 12.90
C VAL A 175 -4.73 8.19 11.49
N LEU A 176 -3.51 7.68 11.31
CA LEU A 176 -2.84 7.59 10.00
C LEU A 176 -3.30 6.37 9.17
N ALA A 177 -3.77 5.31 9.83
CA ALA A 177 -4.09 4.04 9.19
C ALA A 177 -5.12 4.17 8.05
N PRO A 178 -6.24 4.92 8.17
CA PRO A 178 -7.19 5.09 7.07
C PRO A 178 -6.54 5.74 5.84
N ALA A 179 -5.68 6.74 6.03
CA ALA A 179 -4.97 7.42 4.94
C ALA A 179 -4.09 6.43 4.16
N LEU A 180 -3.32 5.64 4.92
CA LEU A 180 -2.41 4.64 4.37
C LEU A 180 -3.17 3.48 3.72
N ALA A 181 -4.26 3.01 4.32
CA ALA A 181 -5.10 1.95 3.78
C ALA A 181 -5.73 2.37 2.45
N LEU A 182 -6.31 3.57 2.40
CA LEU A 182 -6.93 4.11 1.20
C LEU A 182 -5.91 4.36 0.10
N LEU A 183 -4.72 4.86 0.44
CA LEU A 183 -3.62 4.94 -0.53
C LEU A 183 -3.32 3.56 -1.10
N LEU A 184 -3.05 2.58 -0.24
CA LEU A 184 -2.68 1.22 -0.66
C LEU A 184 -3.75 0.56 -1.54
N TYR A 185 -5.02 0.78 -1.21
CA TYR A 185 -6.17 0.32 -1.99
C TYR A 185 -6.30 1.04 -3.35
N SER A 186 -6.00 2.33 -3.42
CA SER A 186 -6.11 3.11 -4.66
C SER A 186 -5.14 2.66 -5.74
N SER A 187 -3.92 2.26 -5.36
CA SER A 187 -2.91 1.78 -6.31
C SER A 187 -3.22 0.37 -6.81
N PHE A 188 -3.90 -0.46 -6.01
CA PHE A 188 -4.43 -1.76 -6.45
C PHE A 188 -5.44 -1.59 -7.59
N SER A 189 -6.29 -0.56 -7.52
CA SER A 189 -7.28 -0.28 -8.57
C SER A 189 -6.66 0.31 -9.85
N PHE A 190 -5.51 1.00 -9.75
CA PHE A 190 -4.85 1.63 -10.89
C PHE A 190 -4.02 0.64 -11.73
N GLY A 191 -3.36 -0.34 -11.09
CA GLY A 191 -2.58 -1.37 -11.78
C GLY A 191 -3.42 -2.23 -12.75
N LEU A 192 -4.70 -2.42 -12.44
CA LEU A 192 -5.68 -3.14 -13.28
C LEU A 192 -6.18 -2.34 -14.50
N THR A 193 -5.77 -1.07 -14.67
CA THR A 193 -6.32 -0.19 -15.75
C THR A 193 -5.31 0.24 -16.80
N LEU A 194 -4.03 -0.14 -16.66
CA LEU A 194 -2.99 0.18 -17.64
C LEU A 194 -2.80 -0.91 -18.71
N GLU A 195 -3.68 -1.91 -18.77
CA GLU A 195 -3.72 -2.80 -19.92
C GLU A 195 -4.19 -2.02 -21.17
N PRO A 196 -3.36 -1.94 -22.23
CA PRO A 196 -3.76 -1.30 -23.47
C PRO A 196 -4.73 -2.22 -24.22
N GLY A 197 -6.02 -2.12 -23.90
CA GLY A 197 -7.07 -2.86 -24.62
C GLY A 197 -8.49 -2.84 -24.04
N ASP A 198 -8.74 -2.17 -22.92
CA ASP A 198 -9.96 -2.44 -22.14
C ASP A 198 -11.16 -1.59 -22.53
N GLY A 199 -12.05 -2.18 -23.33
CA GLY A 199 -13.45 -1.78 -23.52
C GLY A 199 -14.33 -1.98 -22.27
N ALA A 200 -13.78 -1.77 -21.07
CA ALA A 200 -14.57 -1.78 -19.84
C ALA A 200 -15.60 -0.62 -19.90
N PRO A 201 -16.88 -0.84 -19.52
CA PRO A 201 -17.87 0.20 -19.55
C PRO A 201 -17.41 1.34 -18.65
N ALA A 202 -17.17 2.51 -19.26
CA ALA A 202 -16.46 3.64 -18.67
C ALA A 202 -16.97 4.07 -17.29
N ILE A 203 -18.20 3.72 -16.92
CA ILE A 203 -18.83 4.03 -15.63
C ILE A 203 -18.24 3.22 -14.48
N TRP A 204 -17.85 1.95 -14.69
CA TRP A 204 -17.28 1.09 -13.65
C TRP A 204 -15.80 1.37 -13.40
N THR A 205 -15.05 1.65 -14.46
CA THR A 205 -13.66 2.13 -14.38
C THR A 205 -13.62 3.51 -13.71
N ARG A 206 -14.52 4.43 -14.08
CA ARG A 206 -14.62 5.78 -13.47
C ARG A 206 -15.08 5.76 -12.01
N SER A 207 -15.94 4.83 -11.58
CA SER A 207 -16.38 4.76 -10.18
C SER A 207 -15.32 4.17 -9.26
N ARG A 208 -14.55 3.17 -9.71
CA ARG A 208 -13.38 2.63 -8.99
C ARG A 208 -12.22 3.64 -8.94
N LEU A 209 -11.93 4.33 -10.05
CA LEU A 209 -10.93 5.42 -10.09
C LEU A 209 -11.39 6.62 -9.26
N GLY A 210 -12.67 6.98 -9.31
CA GLY A 210 -13.26 8.10 -8.59
C GLY A 210 -13.27 7.85 -7.07
N ALA A 211 -13.95 6.82 -6.60
CA ALA A 211 -14.03 6.56 -5.16
C ALA A 211 -12.68 6.10 -4.58
N GLY A 212 -11.92 5.29 -5.33
CA GLY A 212 -10.62 4.77 -4.93
C GLY A 212 -9.53 5.84 -4.84
N ALA A 213 -9.52 6.85 -5.72
CA ALA A 213 -8.48 7.88 -5.71
C ALA A 213 -8.90 9.20 -5.02
N ILE A 214 -10.18 9.60 -5.13
CA ILE A 214 -10.65 10.88 -4.57
C ILE A 214 -10.64 10.83 -3.04
N VAL A 215 -11.14 9.74 -2.43
CA VAL A 215 -11.20 9.63 -0.96
C VAL A 215 -9.80 9.72 -0.32
N PRO A 216 -8.76 8.97 -0.76
CA PRO A 216 -7.41 9.14 -0.22
C PRO A 216 -6.82 10.51 -0.55
N MET A 217 -7.06 11.07 -1.73
CA MET A 217 -6.57 12.42 -2.06
C MET A 217 -7.19 13.50 -1.19
N VAL A 218 -8.50 13.43 -0.93
CA VAL A 218 -9.21 14.33 -0.01
C VAL A 218 -8.68 14.15 1.40
N TRP A 219 -8.49 12.92 1.86
CA TRP A 219 -7.99 12.64 3.20
C TRP A 219 -6.53 13.10 3.39
N LEU A 220 -5.67 12.87 2.40
CA LEU A 220 -4.33 13.43 2.35
C LEU A 220 -4.36 14.95 2.29
N GLY A 221 -5.28 15.53 1.52
CA GLY A 221 -5.53 16.95 1.45
C GLY A 221 -5.87 17.53 2.83
N ILE A 222 -6.75 16.87 3.59
CA ILE A 222 -7.08 17.24 4.97
C ILE A 222 -5.85 17.14 5.87
N LEU A 223 -5.05 16.07 5.77
CA LEU A 223 -3.83 15.92 6.55
C LEU A 223 -2.80 17.01 6.22
N CYS A 224 -2.58 17.32 4.95
CA CYS A 224 -1.70 18.39 4.49
C CYS A 224 -2.21 19.77 4.91
N ALA A 225 -3.50 20.05 4.70
CA ALA A 225 -4.15 21.28 5.10
C ALA A 225 -4.06 21.49 6.62
N SER A 226 -4.19 20.42 7.43
CA SER A 226 -4.02 20.51 8.88
C SER A 226 -2.61 20.96 9.28
N VAL A 227 -1.58 20.49 8.57
CA VAL A 227 -0.18 20.89 8.81
C VAL A 227 0.06 22.33 8.35
N LEU A 228 -0.49 22.73 7.20
CA LEU A 228 -0.36 24.09 6.68
C LEU A 228 -1.07 25.12 7.58
N ALA A 229 -2.29 24.80 8.03
CA ALA A 229 -3.12 25.72 8.82
C ALA A 229 -2.67 25.84 10.28
N SER A 230 -2.26 24.74 10.92
CA SER A 230 -2.01 24.72 12.36
C SER A 230 -0.55 24.47 12.76
N ARG A 231 0.36 24.33 11.77
CA ARG A 231 1.79 23.97 11.94
C ARG A 231 2.07 22.64 12.66
N VAL A 232 1.03 21.96 13.15
CA VAL A 232 1.04 20.66 13.81
C VAL A 232 0.10 19.73 13.05
N ALA A 233 0.52 18.50 12.75
CA ALA A 233 -0.35 17.58 12.02
C ALA A 233 -1.56 17.15 12.86
N LEU A 234 -2.72 16.89 12.25
CA LEU A 234 -3.90 16.42 12.97
C LEU A 234 -3.61 15.18 13.84
N HIS A 235 -2.90 14.20 13.29
CA HIS A 235 -2.49 12.99 14.02
C HIS A 235 -1.48 13.27 15.15
N ASP A 236 -0.65 14.30 15.00
CA ASP A 236 0.27 14.76 16.05
C ASP A 236 -0.54 15.37 17.20
N ARG A 237 -1.52 16.23 16.87
CA ARG A 237 -2.41 16.91 17.83
C ARG A 237 -3.27 15.93 18.63
N ILE A 238 -3.93 14.98 17.96
CA ILE A 238 -4.78 13.98 18.62
C ILE A 238 -3.95 13.08 19.53
N ALA A 239 -2.74 12.69 19.12
CA ALA A 239 -1.88 11.83 19.93
C ALA A 239 -1.12 12.58 21.05
N GLY A 240 -1.21 13.91 21.12
CA GLY A 240 -0.41 14.72 22.05
C GLY A 240 1.09 14.58 21.80
N THR A 241 1.49 14.58 20.52
CA THR A 241 2.88 14.41 20.07
C THR A 241 3.30 15.56 19.16
N ILE A 242 4.61 15.74 19.03
CA ILE A 242 5.21 16.69 18.08
C ILE A 242 6.35 16.01 17.33
N VAL A 243 6.59 16.46 16.11
CA VAL A 243 7.75 16.05 15.31
C VAL A 243 8.76 17.17 15.31
N LEU A 244 9.95 16.86 15.80
CA LEU A 244 11.08 17.76 15.90
C LEU A 244 12.17 17.33 14.93
N LYS A 245 13.00 18.30 14.50
CA LYS A 245 14.26 17.99 13.83
C LYS A 245 15.18 17.31 14.84
N ALA A 246 15.73 16.16 14.49
CA ALA A 246 16.78 15.52 15.26
C ALA A 246 18.05 16.38 15.12
N THR A 247 18.55 16.88 16.24
CA THR A 247 19.90 17.45 16.38
C THR A 247 20.93 16.35 16.49
#